data_AF-A0A2N5ANG0-F1
#
_entry.id   AF-A0A2N5ANG0-F1
#
_cell.length_a   1.000
_cell.length_b   1.000
_cell.length_c   1.000
_cell.angle_alpha   90.00
_cell.angle_beta   90.00
_cell.angle_gamma   90.00
#
_symmetry.space_group_name_H-M   'P 1'
#
loop_
_entity.id
_entity.type
_entity.pdbx_description
1 polymer ?
#
loop_
_entity_poly.entity_id
_entity_poly.type
_entity_poly.pdbx_seq_one_letter_code
_entity_poly.pdbx_strand_id
1 'polypeptide(L)'
;MTQQFSPPYEVVEMSRRIFENLISSTLKTSDTTGTCMYGSILVSMLLEKFSGVRTRIAGGDGVGDGGIVTPEGMKGHYWVVANVHGMHFIVDITADQFGMDSIIYKGLKDASEYVEGHQAVVDEHVADSFQKLFQSYSSEDTRL
;
A
#
# COMPACT_ATOMS: atom_id res chain seq x y z
N MET A 1 3.80 -29.42 -7.36
CA MET A 1 3.46 -28.00 -7.15
C MET A 1 4.26 -27.55 -5.94
N THR A 2 5.25 -26.68 -6.13
CA THR A 2 5.96 -26.05 -5.01
C THR A 2 4.97 -25.16 -4.26
N GLN A 3 4.80 -25.36 -2.96
CA GLN A 3 4.03 -24.42 -2.15
C GLN A 3 4.73 -23.07 -2.22
N GLN A 4 4.01 -22.04 -2.65
CA GLN A 4 4.53 -20.68 -2.69
C GLN A 4 4.38 -20.10 -1.29
N PHE A 5 5.52 -19.85 -0.63
CA PHE A 5 5.56 -19.43 0.77
C PHE A 5 5.48 -17.91 0.94
N SER A 6 5.24 -17.16 -0.13
CA SER A 6 5.23 -15.70 -0.13
C SER A 6 4.33 -15.14 -1.25
N PRO A 7 3.83 -13.89 -1.17
CA PRO A 7 2.99 -13.33 -2.23
C PRO A 7 3.73 -13.31 -3.58
N PRO A 8 3.09 -13.46 -4.75
CA PRO A 8 3.81 -13.40 -6.02
C PRO A 8 4.50 -12.04 -6.22
N TYR A 9 5.84 -12.04 -6.18
CA TYR A 9 6.64 -10.82 -6.29
C TYR A 9 6.38 -10.10 -7.62
N GLU A 10 6.14 -10.84 -8.70
CA GLU A 10 5.77 -10.30 -10.02
C GLU A 10 4.52 -9.41 -9.97
N VAL A 11 3.52 -9.76 -9.14
CA VAL A 11 2.32 -8.94 -8.96
C VAL A 11 2.66 -7.64 -8.22
N VAL A 12 3.53 -7.71 -7.21
CA VAL A 12 4.00 -6.53 -6.46
C VAL A 12 4.79 -5.60 -7.37
N GLU A 13 5.73 -6.14 -8.15
CA GLU A 13 6.53 -5.37 -9.10
C GLU A 13 5.66 -4.71 -10.18
N MET A 14 4.70 -5.45 -10.75
CA MET A 14 3.77 -4.89 -11.72
C MET A 14 2.89 -3.79 -11.10
N SER A 15 2.47 -3.97 -9.85
CA SER A 15 1.70 -2.96 -9.11
C SER A 15 2.50 -1.66 -8.97
N ARG A 16 3.77 -1.74 -8.58
CA ARG A 16 4.67 -0.57 -8.52
C ARG A 16 4.79 0.12 -9.87
N ARG A 17 5.04 -0.62 -10.94
CA ARG A 17 5.17 -0.05 -12.31
C ARG A 17 3.89 0.64 -12.77
N ILE A 18 2.73 0.04 -12.53
CA ILE A 18 1.43 0.66 -12.85
C ILE A 18 1.28 1.97 -12.07
N PHE A 19 1.62 1.95 -10.78
CA PHE A 19 1.51 3.11 -9.91
C PHE A 19 2.44 4.26 -10.31
N GLU A 20 3.72 3.98 -10.57
CA GLU A 20 4.69 4.96 -11.06
C GLU A 20 4.25 5.59 -12.38
N ASN A 21 3.76 4.78 -13.32
CA ASN A 21 3.26 5.28 -14.60
C ASN A 21 2.04 6.19 -14.42
N LEU A 22 1.14 5.85 -13.49
CA LEU A 22 0.00 6.69 -13.16
C LEU A 22 0.49 8.06 -12.63
N ILE A 23 1.32 8.07 -11.58
CA ILE A 23 1.86 9.31 -10.98
C ILE A 23 2.62 10.14 -12.04
N SER A 24 3.50 9.50 -12.82
CA SER A 24 4.29 10.20 -13.83
C SER A 24 3.43 10.81 -14.93
N SER A 25 2.37 10.13 -15.37
CA SER A 25 1.51 10.61 -16.46
C SER A 25 0.53 11.70 -16.01
N THR A 26 0.06 11.66 -14.76
CA THR A 26 -0.97 12.60 -14.27
C THR A 26 -0.39 13.75 -13.47
N LEU A 27 0.62 13.51 -12.62
CA LEU A 27 1.21 14.50 -11.72
C LEU A 27 2.55 15.06 -12.23
N LYS A 28 3.06 14.53 -13.36
CA LYS A 28 4.35 14.93 -13.96
C LYS A 28 5.53 14.85 -12.97
N THR A 29 5.45 13.90 -12.04
CA THR A 29 6.47 13.61 -11.03
C THR A 29 6.60 12.11 -10.85
N SER A 30 7.74 11.65 -10.32
CA SER A 30 7.92 10.27 -9.83
C SER A 30 7.84 10.18 -8.30
N ASP A 31 7.53 11.31 -7.64
CA ASP A 31 7.42 11.40 -6.20
C ASP A 31 6.12 10.73 -5.70
N THR A 32 6.27 9.75 -4.82
CA THR A 32 5.17 9.01 -4.20
C THR A 32 4.64 9.66 -2.92
N THR A 33 5.19 10.81 -2.52
CA THR A 33 4.78 11.54 -1.30
C THR A 33 3.27 11.78 -1.25
N GLY A 34 2.64 11.30 -0.18
CA GLY A 34 1.20 11.47 0.05
C GLY A 34 0.31 10.53 -0.78
N THR A 35 0.90 9.57 -1.49
CA THR A 35 0.16 8.62 -2.35
C THR A 35 0.10 7.19 -1.76
N CYS A 36 0.74 6.96 -0.62
CA CYS A 36 0.85 5.64 0.04
C CYS A 36 -0.47 4.91 0.26
N MET A 37 -1.56 5.60 0.61
CA MET A 37 -2.89 5.00 0.74
C MET A 37 -3.38 4.43 -0.60
N TYR A 38 -3.28 5.21 -1.69
CA TYR A 38 -3.69 4.77 -3.02
C TYR A 38 -2.79 3.64 -3.56
N GLY A 39 -1.48 3.72 -3.28
CA GLY A 39 -0.54 2.65 -3.60
C GLY A 39 -0.90 1.34 -2.88
N SER A 40 -1.25 1.43 -1.60
CA SER A 40 -1.70 0.31 -0.78
C SER A 40 -3.01 -0.31 -1.29
N ILE A 41 -3.99 0.52 -1.66
CA ILE A 41 -5.23 0.05 -2.28
C ILE A 41 -4.95 -0.70 -3.59
N LEU A 42 -4.14 -0.11 -4.48
CA LEU A 42 -3.83 -0.71 -5.77
C LEU A 42 -3.14 -2.08 -5.61
N VAL A 43 -2.06 -2.15 -4.83
CA VAL A 43 -1.31 -3.41 -4.66
C VAL A 43 -2.15 -4.45 -3.93
N SER A 44 -2.98 -4.06 -2.96
CA SER A 44 -3.95 -4.94 -2.30
C SER A 44 -4.91 -5.55 -3.32
N MET A 45 -5.57 -4.73 -4.15
CA MET A 45 -6.50 -5.19 -5.16
C MET A 45 -5.85 -6.14 -6.18
N LEU A 46 -4.64 -5.81 -6.65
CA LEU A 46 -3.93 -6.63 -7.63
C LEU A 46 -3.47 -7.97 -7.04
N LEU A 47 -2.96 -7.97 -5.79
CA LEU A 47 -2.62 -9.21 -5.09
C LEU A 47 -3.85 -10.11 -4.92
N GLU A 48 -4.95 -9.59 -4.38
CA GLU A 48 -6.16 -10.41 -4.19
C GLU A 48 -6.69 -10.95 -5.52
N LYS A 49 -6.75 -10.10 -6.54
CA LYS A 49 -7.31 -10.46 -7.85
C LYS A 49 -6.48 -11.49 -8.61
N PHE A 50 -5.16 -11.32 -8.63
CA PHE A 50 -4.27 -12.08 -9.53
C PHE A 50 -3.49 -13.19 -8.83
N SER A 51 -3.52 -13.27 -7.50
CA SER A 51 -2.82 -14.33 -6.75
C SER A 51 -3.69 -15.09 -5.75
N GLY A 52 -4.91 -14.62 -5.45
CA GLY A 52 -5.77 -15.23 -4.43
C GLY A 52 -5.23 -15.08 -3.00
N VAL A 53 -4.16 -14.30 -2.81
CA VAL A 53 -3.61 -13.95 -1.51
C VAL A 53 -4.53 -12.94 -0.85
N ARG A 54 -4.98 -13.21 0.38
CA ARG A 54 -5.75 -12.24 1.16
C ARG A 54 -4.84 -11.16 1.70
N THR A 55 -5.31 -9.93 1.67
CA THR A 55 -4.56 -8.79 2.16
C THR A 55 -5.38 -8.01 3.19
N ARG A 56 -4.69 -7.17 3.96
CA ARG A 56 -5.28 -6.00 4.61
C ARG A 56 -4.36 -4.82 4.43
N ILE A 57 -4.94 -3.62 4.42
CA ILE A 57 -4.17 -2.39 4.48
C ILE A 57 -3.94 -2.08 5.96
N ALA A 58 -2.69 -1.79 6.31
CA ALA A 58 -2.27 -1.35 7.62
C ALA A 58 -1.63 0.02 7.49
N GLY A 59 -1.49 0.73 8.61
CA GLY A 59 -0.91 2.06 8.58
C GLY A 59 -0.81 2.68 9.96
N GLY A 60 -0.40 3.94 9.97
CA GLY A 60 -0.38 4.78 11.15
C GLY A 60 -0.14 6.25 10.85
N ASP A 61 -0.31 7.10 11.87
CA ASP A 61 -0.23 8.56 11.73
C ASP A 61 1.18 9.15 11.92
N GLY A 62 2.09 8.35 12.48
CA GLY A 62 3.46 8.72 12.79
C GLY A 62 3.65 9.65 14.00
N VAL A 63 2.58 9.93 14.75
CA VAL A 63 2.58 10.83 15.91
C VAL A 63 2.22 10.09 17.19
N GLY A 64 1.22 9.20 17.15
CA GLY A 64 0.74 8.46 18.32
C GLY A 64 0.03 7.15 18.00
N ASP A 65 -0.25 6.88 16.72
CA ASP A 65 -0.96 5.70 16.25
C ASP A 65 -0.17 4.96 15.16
N GLY A 66 0.98 4.41 15.55
CA GLY A 66 1.84 3.64 14.63
C GLY A 66 2.43 4.48 13.49
N GLY A 67 2.92 3.80 12.46
CA GLY A 67 3.55 4.39 11.29
C GLY A 67 4.76 3.57 10.82
N ILE A 68 5.66 4.23 10.09
CA ILE A 68 6.94 3.64 9.68
C ILE A 68 8.10 4.39 10.34
N VAL A 69 9.04 3.65 10.90
CA VAL A 69 10.27 4.18 11.48
C VAL A 69 11.27 4.41 10.34
N THR A 70 11.63 5.66 10.11
CA THR A 70 12.62 6.06 9.09
C THR A 70 13.85 6.67 9.76
N PRO A 71 14.95 6.94 9.02
CA PRO A 71 16.12 7.64 9.58
C PRO A 71 15.79 9.03 10.16
N GLU A 72 14.70 9.65 9.70
CA GLU A 72 14.24 10.97 10.15
C GLU A 72 13.25 10.89 11.33
N GLY A 73 12.92 9.69 11.79
CA GLY A 73 11.95 9.42 12.85
C GLY A 73 10.69 8.72 12.35
N MET A 74 9.67 8.69 13.21
CA MET A 74 8.39 8.08 12.88
C MET A 74 7.64 8.92 11.84
N LYS A 75 7.08 8.28 10.81
CA LYS A 75 6.27 8.92 9.77
C LYS A 75 4.92 8.22 9.62
N GLY A 76 3.88 8.99 9.36
CA GLY A 76 2.58 8.44 8.99
C GLY A 76 2.66 7.76 7.64
N HIS A 77 2.13 6.54 7.54
CA HIS A 77 2.29 5.72 6.34
C HIS A 77 1.25 4.60 6.25
N TYR A 78 0.99 4.13 5.05
CA TYR A 78 0.12 2.97 4.77
C TYR A 78 0.86 1.93 3.94
N TRP A 79 0.60 0.67 4.21
CA TRP A 79 1.17 -0.48 3.52
C TRP A 79 0.17 -1.65 3.49
N VAL A 80 0.53 -2.72 2.79
CA VAL A 80 -0.25 -3.95 2.76
C VAL A 80 0.40 -5.03 3.61
N VAL A 81 -0.43 -5.73 4.39
CA VAL A 81 -0.08 -6.98 5.04
C VAL A 81 -0.75 -8.13 4.30
N ALA A 82 0.05 -8.92 3.60
CA ALA A 82 -0.41 -10.07 2.82
C ALA A 82 -0.33 -11.36 3.63
N ASN A 83 -1.38 -12.19 3.61
CA ASN A 83 -1.44 -13.48 4.29
C ASN A 83 -1.30 -14.63 3.29
N VAL A 84 -0.17 -15.35 3.39
CA VAL A 84 0.10 -16.56 2.62
C VAL A 84 0.23 -17.72 3.57
N HIS A 85 -0.79 -18.58 3.60
CA HIS A 85 -0.84 -19.78 4.45
C HIS A 85 -0.56 -19.51 5.94
N GLY A 86 -1.04 -18.38 6.47
CA GLY A 86 -0.86 -17.98 7.88
C GLY A 86 0.44 -17.22 8.15
N MET A 87 1.29 -17.01 7.14
CA MET A 87 2.45 -16.14 7.23
C MET A 87 2.11 -14.75 6.71
N HIS A 88 2.54 -13.72 7.45
CA HIS A 88 2.30 -12.32 7.11
C HIS A 88 3.53 -11.69 6.47
N PHE A 89 3.32 -10.94 5.40
CA PHE A 89 4.35 -10.20 4.66
C PHE A 89 3.95 -8.73 4.55
N ILE A 90 4.92 -7.85 4.80
CA ILE A 90 4.83 -6.44 4.45
C ILE A 90 5.04 -6.33 2.95
N VAL A 91 4.11 -5.64 2.29
CA VAL A 91 4.20 -5.20 0.91
C VAL A 91 3.95 -3.70 0.87
N ASP A 92 4.97 -2.95 0.50
CA ASP A 92 4.89 -1.49 0.38
C ASP A 92 5.62 -1.05 -0.89
N ILE A 93 4.87 -0.40 -1.77
CA ILE A 93 5.36 0.10 -3.06
C ILE A 93 5.57 1.61 -3.05
N THR A 94 5.68 2.22 -1.87
CA THR A 94 5.76 3.68 -1.66
C THR A 94 6.72 4.10 -0.55
N ALA A 95 7.49 3.16 0.03
CA ALA A 95 8.46 3.47 1.09
C ALA A 95 9.56 4.45 0.62
N ASP A 96 9.79 4.53 -0.69
CA ASP A 96 10.74 5.45 -1.31
C ASP A 96 10.43 6.93 -1.08
N GLN A 97 9.19 7.28 -0.70
CA GLN A 97 8.88 8.65 -0.24
C GLN A 97 9.69 9.06 1.00
N PHE A 98 10.28 8.10 1.71
CA PHE A 98 11.16 8.31 2.86
C PHE A 98 12.64 7.96 2.57
N GLY A 99 13.01 7.79 1.30
CA GLY A 99 14.36 7.39 0.89
C GLY A 99 14.69 5.91 1.11
N MET A 100 13.67 5.06 1.31
CA MET A 100 13.82 3.60 1.37
C MET A 100 13.73 2.98 -0.03
N ASP A 101 13.81 1.64 -0.13
CA ASP A 101 13.63 0.94 -1.41
C ASP A 101 12.22 1.17 -1.97
N SER A 102 12.10 1.24 -3.30
CA SER A 102 10.82 1.47 -4.00
C SER A 102 9.80 0.33 -3.84
N ILE A 103 10.28 -0.85 -3.46
CA ILE A 103 9.46 -2.00 -3.08
C ILE A 103 10.05 -2.59 -1.80
N ILE A 104 9.29 -2.53 -0.72
CA ILE A 104 9.56 -3.31 0.48
C ILE A 104 8.69 -4.56 0.42
N TYR A 105 9.37 -5.70 0.46
CA TYR A 105 8.76 -7.02 0.42
C TYR A 105 9.51 -7.93 1.40
N LYS A 106 8.93 -8.17 2.57
CA LYS A 106 9.56 -9.01 3.60
C LYS A 106 8.57 -9.55 4.62
N GLY A 107 8.96 -10.59 5.35
CA GLY A 107 8.13 -11.16 6.41
C GLY A 107 7.88 -10.14 7.53
N LEU A 108 6.68 -10.14 8.09
CA LEU A 108 6.27 -9.20 9.16
C LEU A 108 7.22 -9.24 10.37
N LYS A 109 7.80 -10.42 10.66
CA LYS A 109 8.76 -10.60 11.76
C LYS A 109 10.09 -9.87 11.55
N ASP A 110 10.44 -9.60 10.30
CA ASP A 110 11.69 -8.97 9.89
C ASP A 110 11.50 -7.48 9.53
N ALA A 111 10.31 -6.94 9.81
CA ALA A 111 9.89 -5.59 9.43
C ALA A 111 9.55 -4.75 10.68
N SER A 112 10.46 -4.73 11.65
CA SER A 112 10.28 -4.02 12.94
C SER A 112 10.04 -2.51 12.80
N GLU A 113 10.41 -1.93 11.66
CA GLU A 113 10.16 -0.52 11.38
C GLU A 113 8.69 -0.22 11.01
N TYR A 114 7.88 -1.23 10.71
CA TYR A 114 6.45 -1.08 10.43
C TYR A 114 5.65 -1.31 11.71
N VAL A 115 5.11 -0.23 12.27
CA VAL A 115 4.35 -0.24 13.52
C VAL A 115 2.89 -0.01 13.20
N GLU A 116 2.06 -1.04 13.34
CA GLU A 116 0.64 -0.91 13.04
C GLU A 116 -0.08 -0.01 14.05
N GLY A 117 -0.81 0.97 13.54
CA GLY A 117 -1.80 1.72 14.30
C GLY A 117 -3.12 0.97 14.47
N HIS A 118 -4.14 1.67 14.92
CA HIS A 118 -5.46 1.10 15.16
C HIS A 118 -6.15 0.77 13.83
N GLN A 119 -6.40 -0.52 13.59
CA GLN A 119 -7.00 -0.99 12.34
C GLN A 119 -8.33 -0.32 12.00
N ALA A 120 -9.16 0.02 13.00
CA ALA A 120 -10.44 0.70 12.76
C ALA A 120 -10.27 2.08 12.11
N VAL A 121 -9.22 2.83 12.47
CA VAL A 121 -8.89 4.14 11.89
C VAL A 121 -8.37 3.96 10.47
N VAL A 122 -7.53 2.95 10.25
CA VAL A 122 -7.03 2.61 8.90
C VAL A 122 -8.18 2.22 7.97
N ASP A 123 -9.11 1.40 8.45
CA ASP A 123 -10.28 0.95 7.68
C ASP A 123 -11.18 2.14 7.29
N GLU A 124 -11.37 3.12 8.18
CA GLU A 124 -12.08 4.37 7.89
C GLU A 124 -11.37 5.16 6.79
N HIS A 125 -10.05 5.34 6.88
CA HIS A 125 -9.28 6.05 5.85
C HIS A 125 -9.30 5.34 4.50
N VAL A 126 -9.32 4.01 4.49
CA VAL A 126 -9.47 3.20 3.27
C VAL A 126 -10.86 3.40 2.66
N ALA A 127 -11.91 3.34 3.48
CA ALA A 127 -13.28 3.56 3.02
C ALA A 127 -13.47 4.97 2.43
N ASP A 128 -12.96 6.00 3.10
CA ASP A 128 -12.96 7.38 2.63
C ASP A 128 -12.22 7.53 1.29
N SER A 129 -11.08 6.84 1.14
CA SER A 129 -10.29 6.88 -0.09
C SER A 129 -11.02 6.21 -1.25
N PHE A 130 -11.69 5.07 -1.00
CA PHE A 130 -12.57 4.46 -1.98
C PHE A 130 -13.74 5.39 -2.36
N GLN A 131 -14.37 6.03 -1.39
CA GLN A 131 -15.45 6.98 -1.66
C GLN A 131 -14.97 8.13 -2.56
N LYS A 132 -13.79 8.70 -2.30
CA LYS A 132 -13.19 9.75 -3.14
C LYS A 132 -12.91 9.25 -4.56
N LEU A 133 -12.36 8.04 -4.69
CA LEU A 133 -12.10 7.41 -5.99
C LEU A 133 -13.39 7.22 -6.80
N PHE A 134 -14.51 6.84 -6.18
CA PHE A 134 -15.76 6.58 -6.90
C PHE A 134 -16.67 7.81 -7.07
N GLN A 135 -16.63 8.78 -6.15
CA GLN A 135 -17.36 10.03 -6.29
C GLN A 135 -16.85 10.87 -7.45
N SER A 136 -15.54 10.85 -7.75
CA SER A 136 -14.98 11.53 -8.92
C SER A 136 -15.54 10.98 -10.24
N TYR A 137 -15.87 9.68 -10.31
CA TYR A 137 -16.50 9.09 -11.50
C TYR A 137 -17.98 9.47 -11.65
N SER A 138 -18.73 9.59 -10.54
CA SER A 138 -20.16 9.91 -10.61
C SER A 138 -20.45 11.36 -11.03
N SER A 139 -19.52 12.30 -10.85
CA SER A 139 -19.71 13.71 -11.21
C SER A 139 -19.36 14.04 -12.66
N GLU A 140 -18.63 13.17 -13.37
CA GLU A 140 -18.28 13.39 -14.79
C GLU A 140 -19.31 12.79 -15.76
N ASP A 141 -20.06 11.75 -15.34
CA ASP A 141 -21.10 11.11 -16.17
C ASP A 141 -22.41 11.93 -16.32
N THR A 142 -22.51 13.10 -15.68
CA THR A 142 -23.67 14.01 -15.85
C THR A 142 -23.41 15.15 -16.84
N ARG A 143 -22.30 15.12 -17.59
CA ARG A 143 -21.93 16.14 -18.59
C ARG A 143 -21.82 15.59 -20.02
N LEU A 144 -22.71 14.68 -20.40
CA LEU A 144 -22.92 14.26 -21.80
C LEU A 144 -24.35 14.52 -22.24
#